data_AF-A0AAT9FGU8-F1
#
_entry.id   AF-A0AAT9FGU8-F1
#
_cell.length_a   1.000
_cell.length_b   1.000
_cell.length_c   1.000
_cell.angle_alpha   90.00
_cell.angle_beta   90.00
_cell.angle_gamma   90.00
#
_symmetry.space_group_name_H-M   'P 1'
#
loop_
_entity.id
_entity.type
_entity.pdbx_description
1 polymer ?
#
loop_
_entity_poly.entity_id
_entity_poly.type
_entity_poly.pdbx_seq_one_letter_code
_entity_poly.pdbx_strand_id
1 'polypeptide(L)'
;MFVLKKIFQLRDKTHQDEEKPFLEHLEDLRVVITRLVLTLVIAMSVCFVFRNELMEIIRRPVEQVWQVSQQDKMPKGPVPLDLDTWEMAKKAARDISSFTPAQREHYYKLLDPDGERNLKFHTETVVFYRAAIDMENTNGKGEEFIEGLPGLEPELKEQLTALMVEGKQPDAAVDSRGKLVLMQALNPTEGFMLSIKLSLVAGIVISFPLLLLFTLQFILPGLKSNEKRAMWPAMIIGFGLFLTGVLFSYYFVLPKVLDFFYNYSQEMGVTNEWRIGYYISFATQFTLIFGLSFELPVVVMTMVKLGILNYEIMKNTRSYAILAIVVIAAIITPTPDAFTLLLLAGPMVFLYEICIWLAYFHRKKEREAELAEQEELRQKLLAAPPLTAAYDEDGDDYDSDSDGPSYSHDDYFDHDGDEIDVDEQMEIYRREHEHLFDHDEDEGDEEDNGTYDFGDDELDDEHTEVDYTESYRPEDSDESEADDIDDDDDDDIRKHDGSKDEERSD
;
A
#
# COMPACT_ATOMS: atom_id res chain seq x y z
N MET A 1 12.27 -17.97 35.09
CA MET A 1 13.18 -18.73 34.19
C MET A 1 13.22 -20.25 34.48
N PHE A 2 12.94 -20.71 35.71
CA PHE A 2 13.03 -22.14 36.07
C PHE A 2 11.82 -22.99 35.62
N VAL A 3 10.61 -22.41 35.65
CA VAL A 3 9.36 -23.11 35.30
C VAL A 3 9.24 -23.35 33.79
N LEU A 4 9.68 -22.40 32.96
CA LEU A 4 9.72 -22.56 31.50
C LEU A 4 10.70 -23.64 31.05
N LYS A 5 11.84 -23.79 31.74
CA LYS A 5 12.83 -24.83 31.44
C LYS A 5 12.29 -26.24 31.71
N LYS A 6 11.46 -26.38 32.74
CA LYS A 6 10.82 -27.66 33.11
C LYS A 6 9.66 -28.02 32.16
N ILE A 7 8.93 -27.02 31.66
CA ILE A 7 7.90 -27.20 30.63
C ILE A 7 8.53 -27.59 29.28
N PHE A 8 9.69 -27.01 28.92
CA PHE A 8 10.43 -27.41 27.72
C PHE A 8 11.01 -28.83 27.85
N GLN A 9 11.56 -29.21 29.01
CA GLN A 9 12.13 -30.55 29.23
C GLN A 9 11.11 -31.70 29.28
N LEU A 10 9.84 -31.42 29.59
CA LEU A 10 8.76 -32.42 29.50
C LEU A 10 8.25 -32.60 28.07
N ARG A 11 8.35 -31.57 27.23
CA ARG A 11 8.07 -31.66 25.79
C ARG A 11 9.21 -32.32 25.01
N ASP A 12 10.45 -32.19 25.48
CA ASP A 12 11.67 -32.73 24.84
C ASP A 12 11.87 -34.25 25.01
N LYS A 13 11.04 -34.91 25.82
CA LYS A 13 11.26 -36.32 26.21
C LYS A 13 10.36 -37.36 25.52
N THR A 14 9.47 -36.96 24.61
CA THR A 14 8.51 -37.92 24.02
C THR A 14 8.48 -37.99 22.50
N HIS A 15 9.13 -37.09 21.75
CA HIS A 15 9.20 -37.21 20.28
C HIS A 15 10.58 -36.77 19.79
N GLN A 16 11.55 -37.69 19.86
CA GLN A 16 12.76 -37.61 19.05
C GLN A 16 12.40 -38.12 17.65
N ASP A 17 12.57 -37.26 16.64
CA ASP A 17 12.80 -37.62 15.24
C ASP A 17 11.80 -38.57 14.56
N GLU A 18 10.51 -38.44 14.86
CA GLU A 18 9.46 -38.88 13.92
C GLU A 18 8.82 -37.62 13.30
N GLU A 19 8.94 -37.49 11.98
CA GLU A 19 8.18 -36.51 11.22
C GLU A 19 6.70 -36.67 11.57
N LYS A 20 6.10 -35.65 12.19
CA LYS A 20 4.71 -35.73 12.65
C LYS A 20 3.81 -36.13 11.48
N PRO A 21 2.88 -37.09 11.66
CA PRO A 21 1.92 -37.43 10.62
C PRO A 21 1.13 -36.18 10.19
N PHE A 22 0.79 -36.08 8.89
CA PHE A 22 0.10 -34.91 8.31
C PHE A 22 -1.09 -34.40 9.13
N LEU A 23 -1.83 -35.29 9.76
CA LEU A 23 -2.98 -34.93 10.61
C LEU A 23 -2.57 -34.15 11.86
N GLU A 24 -1.44 -34.48 12.49
CA GLU A 24 -0.88 -33.72 13.61
C GLU A 24 -0.34 -32.36 13.15
N HIS A 25 0.20 -32.27 11.93
CA HIS A 25 0.59 -30.98 11.34
C HIS A 25 -0.63 -30.08 11.06
N LEU A 26 -1.76 -30.64 10.63
CA LEU A 26 -3.03 -29.91 10.48
C LEU A 26 -3.62 -29.48 11.83
N GLU A 27 -3.43 -30.27 12.89
CA GLU A 27 -3.83 -29.88 14.24
C GLU A 27 -2.99 -28.71 14.75
N ASP A 28 -1.67 -28.75 14.53
CA ASP A 28 -0.77 -27.63 14.82
C ASP A 28 -1.19 -26.36 14.06
N LEU A 29 -1.55 -26.48 12.77
CA LEU A 29 -2.06 -25.36 11.96
C LEU A 29 -3.30 -24.74 12.58
N ARG A 30 -4.31 -25.56 12.94
CA ARG A 30 -5.55 -25.06 13.57
C ARG A 30 -5.26 -24.31 14.85
N VAL A 31 -4.40 -24.85 15.71
CA VAL A 31 -4.04 -24.23 16.99
C VAL A 31 -3.34 -22.89 16.75
N VAL A 32 -2.43 -22.83 15.79
CA VAL A 32 -1.73 -21.59 15.41
C VAL A 32 -2.71 -20.55 14.86
N ILE A 33 -3.59 -20.92 13.92
CA ILE A 33 -4.61 -20.03 13.37
C ILE A 33 -5.52 -19.50 14.50
N THR A 34 -5.96 -20.37 15.42
CA THR A 34 -6.81 -19.97 16.54
C THR A 34 -6.11 -18.94 17.44
N ARG A 35 -4.81 -19.14 17.73
CA ARG A 35 -4.01 -18.20 18.51
C ARG A 35 -3.77 -16.88 17.78
N LEU A 36 -3.51 -16.92 16.47
CA LEU A 36 -3.37 -15.74 15.61
C LEU A 36 -4.64 -14.90 15.66
N VAL A 37 -5.80 -15.51 15.37
CA VAL A 37 -7.09 -14.83 15.37
C VAL A 37 -7.44 -14.28 16.75
N LEU A 38 -7.27 -15.08 17.82
CA LEU A 38 -7.55 -14.62 19.18
C LEU A 38 -6.68 -13.41 19.57
N THR A 39 -5.39 -13.46 19.25
CA THR A 39 -4.45 -12.38 19.55
C THR A 39 -4.80 -11.12 18.77
N LEU A 40 -5.16 -11.26 17.50
CA LEU A 40 -5.59 -10.16 16.65
C LEU A 40 -6.90 -9.54 17.12
N VAL A 41 -7.88 -10.34 17.56
CA VAL A 41 -9.15 -9.85 18.13
C VAL A 41 -8.90 -9.09 19.44
N ILE A 42 -8.02 -9.58 20.32
CA ILE A 42 -7.65 -8.90 21.55
C ILE A 42 -6.95 -7.56 21.23
N ALA A 43 -5.96 -7.59 20.34
CA ALA A 43 -5.22 -6.38 19.94
C ALA A 43 -6.14 -5.35 19.27
N MET A 44 -6.99 -5.78 18.34
CA MET A 44 -8.00 -4.94 17.70
C MET A 44 -8.94 -4.31 18.73
N SER A 45 -9.43 -5.08 19.71
CA SER A 45 -10.31 -4.57 20.77
C SER A 45 -9.62 -3.49 21.61
N VAL A 46 -8.35 -3.69 21.96
CA VAL A 46 -7.54 -2.67 22.67
C VAL A 46 -7.37 -1.43 21.79
N CYS A 47 -6.98 -1.58 20.52
CA CYS A 47 -6.82 -0.47 19.59
C CYS A 47 -8.12 0.31 19.35
N PHE A 48 -9.27 -0.35 19.38
CA PHE A 48 -10.57 0.27 19.20
C PHE A 48 -10.93 1.24 20.34
N VAL A 49 -10.44 0.98 21.56
CA VAL A 49 -10.57 1.92 22.69
C VAL A 49 -9.83 3.22 22.39
N PHE A 50 -8.65 3.13 21.78
CA PHE A 50 -7.79 4.26 21.39
C PHE A 50 -8.04 4.78 19.97
N ARG A 51 -9.26 4.57 19.43
CA ARG A 51 -9.58 4.95 18.04
C ARG A 51 -9.41 6.44 17.78
N ASN A 52 -9.66 7.31 18.76
CA ASN A 52 -9.58 8.77 18.54
C ASN A 52 -8.14 9.21 18.32
N GLU A 53 -7.20 8.65 19.09
CA GLU A 53 -5.77 8.89 18.99
C GLU A 53 -5.22 8.32 17.68
N LEU A 54 -5.65 7.12 17.28
CA LEU A 54 -5.29 6.54 15.99
C LEU A 54 -5.77 7.41 14.82
N MET A 55 -6.99 7.93 14.91
CA MET A 55 -7.56 8.83 13.89
C MET A 55 -6.76 10.12 13.78
N GLU A 56 -6.29 10.68 14.90
CA GLU A 56 -5.41 11.87 14.88
C GLU A 56 -4.08 11.54 14.20
N ILE A 57 -3.45 10.43 14.58
CA ILE A 57 -2.18 9.99 13.97
C ILE A 57 -2.33 9.87 12.46
N ILE A 58 -3.34 9.15 11.98
CA ILE A 58 -3.52 8.94 10.54
C ILE A 58 -3.85 10.24 9.80
N ARG A 59 -4.48 11.25 10.43
CA ARG A 59 -4.79 12.53 9.77
C ARG A 59 -3.60 13.48 9.61
N ARG A 60 -2.58 13.37 10.47
CA ARG A 60 -1.45 14.33 10.45
C ARG A 60 -0.76 14.48 9.09
N PRO A 61 -0.46 13.42 8.32
CA PRO A 61 0.22 13.56 7.04
C PRO A 61 -0.56 14.39 6.01
N VAL A 62 -1.88 14.23 5.95
CA VAL A 62 -2.71 15.05 5.04
C VAL A 62 -2.84 16.48 5.53
N GLU A 63 -2.95 16.70 6.83
CA GLU A 63 -2.96 18.04 7.43
C GLU A 63 -1.65 18.80 7.12
N GLN A 64 -0.51 18.11 7.18
CA GLN A 64 0.80 18.69 6.83
C GLN A 64 0.86 19.12 5.37
N VAL A 65 0.46 18.25 4.43
CA VAL A 65 0.48 18.57 2.99
C VAL A 65 -0.48 19.72 2.67
N TRP A 66 -1.67 19.72 3.29
CA TRP A 66 -2.61 20.81 3.13
C TRP A 66 -2.05 22.14 3.65
N GLN A 67 -1.44 22.16 4.84
CA GLN A 67 -0.83 23.37 5.40
C GLN A 67 0.28 23.93 4.51
N VAL A 68 1.23 23.07 4.08
CA VAL A 68 2.35 23.47 3.21
C VAL A 68 1.82 24.05 1.90
N SER A 69 0.86 23.36 1.29
CA SER A 69 0.27 23.81 0.03
C SER A 69 -0.48 25.14 0.15
N GLN A 70 -1.30 25.31 1.19
CA GLN A 70 -2.01 26.58 1.40
C GLN A 70 -1.03 27.71 1.73
N GLN A 71 0.04 27.42 2.48
CA GLN A 71 1.08 28.39 2.80
C GLN A 71 1.83 28.86 1.55
N ASP A 72 2.16 27.96 0.61
CA ASP A 72 2.82 28.31 -0.65
C ASP A 72 1.95 29.17 -1.57
N LYS A 73 0.63 29.01 -1.47
CA LYS A 73 -0.36 29.84 -2.18
C LYS A 73 -0.54 31.22 -1.57
N MET A 74 -0.13 31.47 -0.32
CA MET A 74 -0.31 32.79 0.29
C MET A 74 0.52 33.86 -0.42
N PRO A 75 -0.10 34.89 -1.00
CA PRO A 75 0.64 35.97 -1.65
C PRO A 75 1.29 36.89 -0.61
N LYS A 76 2.40 37.51 -1.01
CA LYS A 76 3.01 38.61 -0.26
C LYS A 76 2.27 39.90 -0.65
N GLY A 77 1.21 40.22 0.08
CA GLY A 77 0.46 41.46 -0.08
C GLY A 77 1.02 42.62 0.76
N PRO A 78 0.39 43.80 0.69
CA PRO A 78 0.75 44.97 1.48
C PRO A 78 0.64 44.71 3.00
N VAL A 79 -0.30 43.86 3.42
CA VAL A 79 -0.45 43.42 4.82
C VAL A 79 0.04 41.97 4.93
N PRO A 80 0.96 41.64 5.86
CA PRO A 80 1.42 40.28 6.06
C PRO A 80 0.26 39.34 6.35
N LEU A 81 0.10 38.31 5.51
CA LEU A 81 -0.95 37.30 5.66
C LEU A 81 -0.32 35.94 5.88
N ASP A 82 -0.58 35.35 7.05
CA ASP A 82 -0.26 33.97 7.37
C ASP A 82 -1.51 33.07 7.26
N LEU A 83 -1.27 31.76 7.16
CA LEU A 83 -2.34 30.76 7.01
C LEU A 83 -3.30 30.77 8.20
N ASP A 84 -2.80 30.92 9.43
CA ASP A 84 -3.65 30.94 10.61
C ASP A 84 -4.55 32.18 10.59
N THR A 85 -4.00 33.36 10.32
CA THR A 85 -4.78 34.61 10.20
C THR A 85 -5.80 34.55 9.06
N TRP A 86 -5.46 33.94 7.93
CA TRP A 86 -6.41 33.70 6.84
C TRP A 86 -7.58 32.81 7.27
N GLU A 87 -7.31 31.70 7.97
CA GLU A 87 -8.36 30.81 8.50
C GLU A 87 -9.23 31.51 9.55
N MET A 88 -8.61 32.30 10.45
CA MET A 88 -9.34 33.11 11.42
C MET A 88 -10.23 34.15 10.74
N ALA A 89 -9.73 34.84 9.71
CA ALA A 89 -10.49 35.81 8.93
C ALA A 89 -11.65 35.14 8.19
N LYS A 90 -11.45 33.95 7.64
CA LYS A 90 -12.48 33.15 6.98
C LYS A 90 -13.62 32.74 7.90
N LYS A 91 -13.26 32.34 9.12
CA LYS A 91 -14.22 32.03 10.18
C LYS A 91 -14.96 33.29 10.64
N ALA A 92 -14.23 34.37 10.90
CA ALA A 92 -14.80 35.64 11.29
C ALA A 92 -15.80 36.15 10.25
N ALA A 93 -15.47 36.11 8.95
CA ALA A 93 -16.35 36.53 7.86
C ALA A 93 -17.70 35.80 7.86
N ARG A 94 -17.73 34.52 8.25
CA ARG A 94 -18.98 33.77 8.43
C ARG A 94 -19.73 34.21 9.68
N ASP A 95 -19.04 34.18 10.82
CA ASP A 95 -19.66 34.38 12.14
C ASP A 95 -20.28 35.79 12.26
N ILE A 96 -19.62 36.79 11.68
CA ILE A 96 -20.04 38.19 11.79
C ILE A 96 -21.11 38.61 10.78
N SER A 97 -21.52 37.73 9.85
CA SER A 97 -22.48 38.05 8.79
C SER A 97 -23.81 38.59 9.32
N SER A 98 -24.20 38.19 10.53
CA SER A 98 -25.41 38.62 11.25
C SER A 98 -25.17 39.69 12.33
N PHE A 99 -23.92 40.12 12.54
CA PHE A 99 -23.56 41.00 13.65
C PHE A 99 -23.73 42.48 13.31
N THR A 100 -24.20 43.26 14.29
CA THR A 100 -24.19 44.73 14.23
C THR A 100 -22.75 45.28 14.24
N PRO A 101 -22.50 46.53 13.78
CA PRO A 101 -21.14 47.11 13.78
C PRO A 101 -20.45 47.08 15.15
N ALA A 102 -21.18 47.37 16.22
CA ALA A 102 -20.64 47.34 17.58
C ALA A 102 -20.29 45.91 18.05
N GLN A 103 -21.09 44.90 17.65
CA GLN A 103 -20.81 43.50 17.94
C GLN A 103 -19.58 43.00 17.15
N ARG A 104 -19.42 43.44 15.90
CA ARG A 104 -18.23 43.12 15.09
C ARG A 104 -16.95 43.66 15.70
N GLU A 105 -16.97 44.91 16.14
CA GLU A 105 -15.82 45.53 16.80
C GLU A 105 -15.46 44.82 18.11
N HIS A 106 -16.47 44.44 18.90
CA HIS A 106 -16.25 43.64 20.11
C HIS A 106 -15.67 42.25 19.78
N TYR A 107 -16.17 41.60 18.73
CA TYR A 107 -15.70 40.30 18.27
C TYR A 107 -14.22 40.32 17.84
N TYR A 108 -13.82 41.31 17.04
CA TYR A 108 -12.43 41.47 16.63
C TYR A 108 -11.51 41.72 17.81
N LYS A 109 -11.91 42.55 18.78
CA LYS A 109 -11.12 42.83 19.98
C LYS A 109 -10.88 41.60 20.86
N LEU A 110 -11.77 40.61 20.83
CA LEU A 110 -11.60 39.35 21.56
C LEU A 110 -10.64 38.38 20.86
N LEU A 111 -10.60 38.41 19.52
CA LEU A 111 -9.80 37.49 18.71
C LEU A 111 -8.42 38.05 18.38
N ASP A 112 -8.28 39.36 18.29
CA ASP A 112 -7.05 40.09 18.02
C ASP A 112 -6.94 41.27 19.01
N PRO A 113 -6.62 40.99 20.29
CA PRO A 113 -6.61 42.02 21.34
C PRO A 113 -5.54 43.08 21.12
N ASP A 114 -4.42 42.68 20.54
CA ASP A 114 -3.24 43.51 20.29
C ASP A 114 -3.27 44.17 18.89
N GLY A 115 -4.19 43.74 18.02
CA GLY A 115 -4.35 44.27 16.65
C GLY A 115 -3.21 43.91 15.70
N GLU A 116 -2.26 43.06 16.14
CA GLU A 116 -1.06 42.70 15.37
C GLU A 116 -1.40 41.91 14.11
N ARG A 117 -2.54 41.20 14.11
CA ARG A 117 -2.95 40.31 13.00
C ARG A 117 -3.80 41.01 11.95
N ASN A 118 -4.14 42.29 12.14
CA ASN A 118 -5.03 43.04 11.24
C ASN A 118 -6.30 42.25 10.86
N LEU A 119 -6.88 41.51 11.83
CA LEU A 119 -7.92 40.52 11.55
C LEU A 119 -9.14 41.11 10.83
N LYS A 120 -9.50 42.37 11.16
CA LYS A 120 -10.58 43.10 10.50
C LYS A 120 -10.33 43.26 8.99
N PHE A 121 -9.13 43.72 8.62
CA PHE A 121 -8.72 43.93 7.22
C PHE A 121 -8.80 42.62 6.42
N HIS A 122 -8.23 41.54 6.96
CA HIS A 122 -8.26 40.24 6.29
C HIS A 122 -9.68 39.66 6.21
N THR A 123 -10.53 39.90 7.21
CA THR A 123 -11.92 39.46 7.17
C THR A 123 -12.69 40.15 6.05
N GLU A 124 -12.48 41.46 5.86
CA GLU A 124 -13.04 42.20 4.72
C GLU A 124 -12.47 41.70 3.39
N THR A 125 -11.16 41.42 3.34
CA THR A 125 -10.50 40.83 2.15
C THR A 125 -11.18 39.50 1.76
N VAL A 126 -11.43 38.60 2.71
CA VAL A 126 -12.07 37.31 2.44
C VAL A 126 -13.46 37.47 1.81
N VAL A 127 -14.26 38.43 2.29
CA VAL A 127 -15.63 38.63 1.79
C VAL A 127 -15.62 39.01 0.32
N PHE A 128 -14.77 39.97 -0.07
CA PHE A 128 -14.65 40.39 -1.47
C PHE A 128 -13.93 39.35 -2.33
N TYR A 129 -12.95 38.64 -1.77
CA TYR A 129 -12.22 37.58 -2.46
C TYR A 129 -13.15 36.43 -2.87
N ARG A 130 -14.07 36.00 -1.98
CA ARG A 130 -15.07 34.98 -2.32
C ARG A 130 -15.94 35.40 -3.50
N ALA A 131 -16.39 36.65 -3.52
CA ALA A 131 -17.17 37.18 -4.63
C ALA A 131 -16.35 37.28 -5.93
N ALA A 132 -15.09 37.68 -5.84
CA ALA A 132 -14.19 37.77 -7.00
C ALA A 132 -13.93 36.39 -7.63
N ILE A 133 -13.66 35.37 -6.81
CA ILE A 133 -13.46 33.98 -7.28
C ILE A 133 -14.74 33.39 -7.86
N ASP A 134 -15.90 33.67 -7.27
CA ASP A 134 -17.19 33.22 -7.82
C ASP A 134 -17.45 33.82 -9.21
N MET A 135 -17.15 35.11 -9.38
CA MET A 135 -17.22 35.79 -10.69
C MET A 135 -16.19 35.22 -11.67
N GLU A 136 -14.95 35.00 -11.23
CA GLU A 136 -13.90 34.39 -12.06
C GLU A 136 -14.32 33.01 -12.59
N ASN A 137 -14.82 32.14 -11.70
CA ASN A 137 -15.27 30.80 -12.07
C ASN A 137 -16.54 30.82 -12.95
N THR A 138 -17.42 31.81 -12.77
CA THR A 138 -18.68 31.89 -13.51
C THR A 138 -18.50 32.48 -14.91
N ASN A 139 -17.70 33.54 -15.04
CA ASN A 139 -17.62 34.32 -16.28
C ASN A 139 -16.23 34.91 -16.59
N GLY A 140 -15.19 34.57 -15.84
CA GLY A 140 -13.82 35.03 -16.06
C GLY A 140 -13.60 36.53 -15.80
N LYS A 141 -14.40 37.14 -14.92
CA LYS A 141 -14.37 38.60 -14.64
C LYS A 141 -14.06 38.94 -13.18
N GLY A 142 -13.33 38.09 -12.47
CA GLY A 142 -12.96 38.34 -11.08
C GLY A 142 -12.07 39.57 -10.91
N GLU A 143 -11.11 39.77 -11.81
CA GLU A 143 -10.25 40.97 -11.80
C GLU A 143 -11.04 42.24 -12.15
N GLU A 144 -11.90 42.19 -13.18
CA GLU A 144 -12.79 43.31 -13.54
C GLU A 144 -13.73 43.69 -12.38
N PHE A 145 -14.21 42.68 -11.63
CA PHE A 145 -15.03 42.89 -10.43
C PHE A 145 -14.26 43.67 -9.37
N ILE A 146 -13.02 43.28 -9.06
CA ILE A 146 -12.17 43.99 -8.09
C ILE A 146 -11.88 45.42 -8.57
N GLU A 147 -11.66 45.61 -9.87
CA GLU A 147 -11.38 46.93 -10.42
C GLU A 147 -12.57 47.88 -10.36
N GLY A 148 -13.78 47.36 -10.59
CA GLY A 148 -15.03 48.11 -10.64
C GLY A 148 -15.69 48.40 -9.29
N LEU A 149 -15.20 47.84 -8.18
CA LEU A 149 -15.79 48.04 -6.85
C LEU A 149 -15.61 49.49 -6.35
N PRO A 150 -16.70 50.25 -6.14
CA PRO A 150 -16.61 51.63 -5.68
C PRO A 150 -16.29 51.70 -4.18
N GLY A 151 -15.39 52.61 -3.79
CA GLY A 151 -15.10 52.91 -2.39
C GLY A 151 -14.21 51.90 -1.65
N LEU A 152 -13.53 51.01 -2.37
CA LEU A 152 -12.55 50.09 -1.80
C LEU A 152 -11.25 50.83 -1.42
N GLU A 153 -10.70 50.54 -0.25
CA GLU A 153 -9.39 51.08 0.14
C GLU A 153 -8.29 50.57 -0.82
N PRO A 154 -7.29 51.42 -1.18
CA PRO A 154 -6.24 51.03 -2.12
C PRO A 154 -5.46 49.78 -1.69
N GLU A 155 -5.17 49.65 -0.39
CA GLU A 155 -4.46 48.50 0.18
C GLU A 155 -5.27 47.21 0.10
N LEU A 156 -6.61 47.30 0.27
CA LEU A 156 -7.50 46.16 0.15
C LEU A 156 -7.60 45.68 -1.30
N LYS A 157 -7.64 46.62 -2.25
CA LYS A 157 -7.62 46.31 -3.68
C LYS A 157 -6.32 45.61 -4.09
N GLU A 158 -5.18 46.12 -3.64
CA GLU A 158 -3.87 45.50 -3.89
C GLU A 158 -3.78 44.09 -3.27
N GLN A 159 -4.29 43.90 -2.06
CA GLN A 159 -4.36 42.58 -1.41
C GLN A 159 -5.26 41.59 -2.20
N LEU A 160 -6.41 42.04 -2.69
CA LEU A 160 -7.32 41.22 -3.50
C LEU A 160 -6.69 40.83 -4.82
N THR A 161 -6.07 41.77 -5.54
CA THR A 161 -5.34 41.48 -6.78
C THR A 161 -4.19 40.50 -6.52
N ALA A 162 -3.46 40.63 -5.40
CA ALA A 162 -2.41 39.70 -5.03
C ALA A 162 -2.93 38.28 -4.76
N LEU A 163 -4.16 38.14 -4.22
CA LEU A 163 -4.84 36.86 -3.99
C LEU A 163 -5.44 36.23 -5.25
N MET A 164 -5.69 37.02 -6.29
CA MET A 164 -6.24 36.56 -7.57
C MET A 164 -5.18 36.03 -8.53
N VAL A 165 -3.88 36.21 -8.23
CA VAL A 165 -2.77 35.75 -9.07
C VAL A 165 -2.91 34.25 -9.37
N GLU A 166 -2.92 33.93 -10.66
CA GLU A 166 -3.00 32.56 -11.16
C GLU A 166 -1.96 31.64 -10.49
N GLY A 167 -2.40 30.47 -10.01
CA GLY A 167 -1.56 29.51 -9.28
C GLY A 167 -1.34 29.81 -7.79
N LYS A 168 -1.80 30.97 -7.28
CA LYS A 168 -1.69 31.38 -5.87
C LYS A 168 -3.03 31.74 -5.22
N GLN A 169 -4.13 31.28 -5.78
CA GLN A 169 -5.45 31.48 -5.19
C GLN A 169 -5.62 30.54 -4.00
N PRO A 170 -5.54 31.02 -2.74
CA PRO A 170 -5.82 30.16 -1.59
C PRO A 170 -7.28 29.74 -1.61
N ASP A 171 -7.59 28.61 -0.98
CA ASP A 171 -8.96 28.07 -1.03
C ASP A 171 -9.98 29.06 -0.41
N ALA A 172 -10.84 29.61 -1.28
CA ALA A 172 -11.89 30.55 -0.95
C ALA A 172 -13.13 29.86 -0.36
N ALA A 173 -13.31 28.57 -0.65
CA ALA A 173 -14.40 27.76 -0.13
C ALA A 173 -14.12 27.45 1.35
N VAL A 174 -15.00 27.96 2.20
CA VAL A 174 -14.95 27.72 3.64
C VAL A 174 -16.27 27.08 3.99
N ASP A 175 -16.23 25.81 4.38
CA ASP A 175 -17.19 25.26 5.32
C ASP A 175 -16.54 25.21 6.72
N SER A 176 -17.36 25.23 7.75
CA SER A 176 -16.99 25.29 9.16
C SER A 176 -16.52 23.92 9.58
N ARG A 177 -15.21 23.70 9.63
CA ARG A 177 -14.56 22.82 10.61
C ARG A 177 -13.05 23.04 10.50
N GLY A 178 -12.49 23.88 11.36
CA GLY A 178 -11.03 23.99 11.61
C GLY A 178 -10.43 22.72 12.24
N LYS A 179 -10.79 21.55 11.69
CA LYS A 179 -10.31 20.18 11.93
C LYS A 179 -10.84 19.20 10.86
N LEU A 180 -11.76 19.59 9.96
CA LEU A 180 -12.56 18.67 9.14
C LEU A 180 -13.14 19.26 7.82
N VAL A 181 -12.67 20.40 7.30
CA VAL A 181 -12.93 20.74 5.88
C VAL A 181 -12.02 19.85 5.04
N LEU A 182 -12.59 19.21 4.02
CA LEU A 182 -12.08 18.09 3.19
C LEU A 182 -12.37 16.68 3.71
N MET A 183 -13.37 16.49 4.57
CA MET A 183 -13.59 15.18 5.20
C MET A 183 -15.08 14.94 5.48
N GLN A 184 -15.92 15.10 4.46
CA GLN A 184 -17.33 14.72 4.55
C GLN A 184 -17.43 13.18 4.64
N ALA A 185 -18.06 12.70 5.72
CA ALA A 185 -18.56 11.34 5.74
C ALA A 185 -19.90 11.38 5.00
N LEU A 186 -19.98 10.67 3.87
CA LEU A 186 -21.19 10.63 3.05
C LEU A 186 -22.25 9.72 3.67
N ASN A 187 -21.80 8.78 4.51
CA ASN A 187 -22.67 7.82 5.18
C ASN A 187 -22.56 7.91 6.70
N PRO A 188 -23.67 7.82 7.45
CA PRO A 188 -23.65 7.84 8.92
C PRO A 188 -22.88 6.67 9.53
N THR A 189 -22.73 5.56 8.79
CA THR A 189 -21.99 4.36 9.19
C THR A 189 -20.49 4.46 8.92
N GLU A 190 -20.04 5.44 8.11
CA GLU A 190 -18.67 5.52 7.61
C GLU A 190 -17.66 5.70 8.75
N GLY A 191 -17.92 6.63 9.68
CA GLY A 191 -17.02 6.85 10.82
C GLY A 191 -16.83 5.63 11.72
N PHE A 192 -17.89 4.83 11.90
CA PHE A 192 -17.84 3.58 12.67
C PHE A 192 -17.02 2.51 11.93
N MET A 193 -17.29 2.30 10.64
CA MET A 193 -16.54 1.33 9.82
C MET A 193 -15.06 1.69 9.69
N LEU A 194 -14.73 2.98 9.57
CA LEU A 194 -13.36 3.46 9.57
C LEU A 194 -12.66 3.18 10.89
N SER A 195 -13.35 3.41 12.01
CA SER A 195 -12.81 3.11 13.34
C SER A 195 -12.49 1.61 13.49
N ILE A 196 -13.36 0.73 12.99
CA ILE A 196 -13.13 -0.72 12.95
C ILE A 196 -11.91 -1.05 12.09
N LYS A 197 -11.87 -0.59 10.83
CA LYS A 197 -10.75 -0.85 9.90
C LYS A 197 -9.43 -0.37 10.48
N LEU A 198 -9.41 0.84 11.04
CA LEU A 198 -8.23 1.43 11.65
C LEU A 198 -7.76 0.63 12.87
N SER A 199 -8.69 0.24 13.75
CA SER A 199 -8.37 -0.59 14.91
C SER A 199 -7.85 -1.97 14.52
N LEU A 200 -8.35 -2.56 13.42
CA LEU A 200 -7.89 -3.84 12.89
C LEU A 200 -6.44 -3.74 12.42
N VAL A 201 -6.13 -2.75 11.59
CA VAL A 201 -4.77 -2.57 11.07
C VAL A 201 -3.79 -2.19 12.18
N ALA A 202 -4.16 -1.26 13.06
CA ALA A 202 -3.34 -0.94 14.23
C ALA A 202 -3.14 -2.16 15.13
N GLY A 203 -4.18 -2.99 15.27
CA GLY A 203 -4.11 -4.28 15.96
C GLY A 203 -3.10 -5.22 15.31
N ILE A 204 -3.08 -5.34 13.98
CA ILE A 204 -2.07 -6.12 13.25
C ILE A 204 -0.67 -5.58 13.53
N VAL A 205 -0.47 -4.26 13.44
CA VAL A 205 0.84 -3.63 13.65
C VAL A 205 1.38 -3.87 15.07
N ILE A 206 0.53 -3.70 16.10
CA ILE A 206 0.91 -3.87 17.50
C ILE A 206 1.10 -5.35 17.86
N SER A 207 0.26 -6.24 17.32
CA SER A 207 0.35 -7.68 17.57
C SER A 207 1.36 -8.40 16.66
N PHE A 208 1.93 -7.69 15.68
CA PHE A 208 2.87 -8.25 14.70
C PHE A 208 3.98 -9.13 15.28
N PRO A 209 4.68 -8.80 16.39
CA PRO A 209 5.72 -9.67 16.94
C PRO A 209 5.14 -11.02 17.42
N LEU A 210 3.91 -11.04 17.92
CA LEU A 210 3.22 -12.27 18.30
C LEU A 210 2.73 -13.03 17.07
N LEU A 211 2.24 -12.32 16.04
CA LEU A 211 1.84 -12.94 14.78
C LEU A 211 3.03 -13.65 14.12
N LEU A 212 4.18 -12.98 14.05
CA LEU A 212 5.42 -13.54 13.53
C LEU A 212 5.85 -14.76 14.37
N LEU A 213 5.78 -14.68 15.70
CA LEU A 213 6.10 -15.81 16.58
C LEU A 213 5.23 -17.03 16.30
N PHE A 214 3.92 -16.87 16.14
CA PHE A 214 3.01 -17.99 15.88
C PHE A 214 3.20 -18.56 14.48
N THR A 215 3.37 -17.73 13.45
CA THR A 215 3.71 -18.18 12.10
C THR A 215 5.02 -18.97 12.11
N LEU A 216 6.02 -18.50 12.83
CA LEU A 216 7.30 -19.18 12.98
C LEU A 216 7.15 -20.50 13.75
N GLN A 217 6.27 -20.55 14.75
CA GLN A 217 5.95 -21.79 15.47
C GLN A 217 5.33 -22.85 14.58
N PHE A 218 4.57 -22.45 13.56
CA PHE A 218 4.02 -23.36 12.56
C PHE A 218 5.08 -23.88 11.59
N ILE A 219 6.08 -23.07 11.26
CA ILE A 219 7.18 -23.44 10.35
C ILE A 219 8.26 -24.27 11.07
N LEU A 220 8.48 -24.02 12.36
CA LEU A 220 9.47 -24.69 13.24
C LEU A 220 9.51 -26.23 13.17
N PRO A 221 8.40 -26.98 13.05
CA PRO A 221 8.43 -28.45 12.99
C PRO A 221 9.15 -28.98 11.75
N GLY A 222 9.18 -28.22 10.65
CA GLY A 222 9.83 -28.61 9.41
C GLY A 222 11.32 -28.28 9.33
N LEU A 223 11.92 -27.69 10.38
CA LEU A 223 13.32 -27.25 10.38
C LEU A 223 14.22 -28.13 11.26
N LYS A 224 15.49 -28.27 10.85
CA LYS A 224 16.50 -29.02 11.61
C LYS A 224 16.76 -28.36 12.97
N SER A 225 17.10 -29.15 13.99
CA SER A 225 17.33 -28.66 15.36
C SER A 225 18.37 -27.53 15.45
N ASN A 226 19.38 -27.53 14.57
CA ASN A 226 20.39 -26.47 14.49
C ASN A 226 19.85 -25.16 13.87
N GLU A 227 18.84 -25.23 13.01
CA GLU A 227 18.23 -24.08 12.32
C GLU A 227 17.21 -23.36 13.21
N LYS A 228 16.57 -24.08 14.15
CA LYS A 228 15.61 -23.50 15.12
C LYS A 228 16.21 -22.35 15.93
N ARG A 229 17.51 -22.39 16.22
CA ARG A 229 18.21 -21.30 16.94
C ARG A 229 18.40 -20.05 16.07
N ALA A 230 18.52 -20.21 14.76
CA ALA A 230 18.66 -19.12 13.79
C ALA A 230 17.35 -18.36 13.55
N MET A 231 16.19 -18.92 13.95
CA MET A 231 14.88 -18.27 13.80
C MET A 231 14.63 -17.16 14.84
N TRP A 232 15.24 -17.24 16.02
CA TRP A 232 15.13 -16.19 17.05
C TRP A 232 15.68 -14.82 16.61
N PRO A 233 16.91 -14.71 16.05
CA PRO A 233 17.38 -13.44 15.52
C PRO A 233 16.58 -13.00 14.30
N ALA A 234 16.12 -13.93 13.45
CA ALA A 234 15.26 -13.61 12.31
C ALA A 234 13.93 -12.96 12.76
N MET A 235 13.34 -13.39 13.87
CA MET A 235 12.13 -12.79 14.44
C MET A 235 12.36 -11.34 14.89
N ILE A 236 13.47 -11.07 15.58
CA ILE A 236 13.79 -9.70 16.03
C ILE A 236 14.07 -8.80 14.83
N ILE A 237 14.80 -9.31 13.83
CA ILE A 237 15.09 -8.59 12.59
C ILE A 237 13.81 -8.32 11.81
N GLY A 238 12.91 -9.30 11.69
CA GLY A 238 11.62 -9.13 11.01
C GLY A 238 10.75 -8.11 11.70
N PHE A 239 10.51 -8.25 13.01
CA PHE A 239 9.79 -7.23 13.75
C PHE A 239 10.39 -5.81 13.58
N GLY A 240 11.73 -5.70 13.59
CA GLY A 240 12.42 -4.45 13.30
C GLY A 240 12.20 -3.94 11.87
N LEU A 241 12.24 -4.82 10.86
CA LEU A 241 12.00 -4.47 9.46
C LEU A 241 10.55 -4.06 9.23
N PHE A 242 9.56 -4.81 9.75
CA PHE A 242 8.15 -4.45 9.67
C PHE A 242 7.88 -3.08 10.27
N LEU A 243 8.38 -2.82 11.49
CA LEU A 243 8.21 -1.52 12.12
C LEU A 243 8.89 -0.41 11.31
N THR A 244 10.09 -0.68 10.77
CA THR A 244 10.78 0.25 9.87
C THR A 244 9.97 0.52 8.61
N GLY A 245 9.35 -0.49 8.00
CA GLY A 245 8.50 -0.35 6.82
C GLY A 245 7.25 0.49 7.10
N VAL A 246 6.58 0.23 8.24
CA VAL A 246 5.43 1.03 8.70
C VAL A 246 5.82 2.49 8.91
N LEU A 247 6.92 2.76 9.62
CA LEU A 247 7.40 4.12 9.89
C LEU A 247 7.87 4.81 8.61
N PHE A 248 8.59 4.11 7.75
CA PHE A 248 9.05 4.63 6.47
C PHE A 248 7.87 5.04 5.58
N SER A 249 6.86 4.18 5.50
CA SER A 249 5.63 4.47 4.75
C SER A 249 4.91 5.69 5.30
N TYR A 250 4.66 5.73 6.60
CA TYR A 250 3.90 6.80 7.23
C TYR A 250 4.60 8.17 7.18
N TYR A 251 5.92 8.22 7.43
CA TYR A 251 6.65 9.50 7.52
C TYR A 251 7.23 10.00 6.20
N PHE A 252 7.55 9.11 5.25
CA PHE A 252 8.24 9.51 4.00
C PHE A 252 7.37 9.28 2.77
N VAL A 253 6.83 8.07 2.62
CA VAL A 253 6.13 7.69 1.39
C VAL A 253 4.75 8.35 1.31
N LEU A 254 3.96 8.25 2.38
CA LEU A 254 2.58 8.73 2.42
C LEU A 254 2.48 10.25 2.16
N PRO A 255 3.26 11.13 2.82
CA PRO A 255 3.25 12.57 2.51
C PRO A 255 3.60 12.87 1.04
N LYS A 256 4.55 12.14 0.45
CA LYS A 256 4.96 12.31 -0.95
C LYS A 256 3.86 11.91 -1.93
N VAL A 257 3.11 10.84 -1.62
CA VAL A 257 1.95 10.44 -2.43
C VAL A 257 0.84 11.48 -2.36
N LEU A 258 0.56 12.00 -1.17
CA LEU A 258 -0.49 13.00 -0.98
C LEU A 258 -0.14 14.32 -1.68
N ASP A 259 1.12 14.74 -1.59
CA ASP A 259 1.63 15.92 -2.29
C ASP A 259 1.55 15.74 -3.82
N PHE A 260 1.93 14.57 -4.35
CA PHE A 260 1.77 14.26 -5.76
C PHE A 260 0.31 14.36 -6.23
N PHE A 261 -0.62 13.69 -5.54
CA PHE A 261 -2.04 13.76 -5.90
C PHE A 261 -2.62 15.17 -5.76
N TYR A 262 -2.15 15.93 -4.78
CA TYR A 262 -2.55 17.32 -4.62
C TYR A 262 -2.12 18.15 -5.83
N ASN A 263 -0.83 18.14 -6.18
CA ASN A 263 -0.28 18.93 -7.29
C ASN A 263 -0.86 18.50 -8.64
N TYR A 264 -0.99 17.19 -8.87
CA TYR A 264 -1.58 16.65 -10.10
C TYR A 264 -3.03 17.11 -10.30
N SER A 265 -3.83 17.20 -9.23
CA SER A 265 -5.20 17.73 -9.31
C SER A 265 -5.24 19.22 -9.66
N GLN A 266 -4.28 19.99 -9.14
CA GLN A 266 -4.17 21.43 -9.41
C GLN A 266 -3.82 21.72 -10.87
N GLU A 267 -2.92 20.93 -11.46
CA GLU A 267 -2.55 21.05 -12.89
C GLU A 267 -3.74 20.81 -13.83
N MET A 268 -4.71 19.99 -13.39
CA MET A 268 -5.95 19.74 -14.15
C MET A 268 -7.05 20.78 -13.88
N GLY A 269 -6.83 21.78 -13.03
CA GLY A 269 -7.85 22.76 -12.65
C GLY A 269 -9.00 22.17 -11.82
N VAL A 270 -8.80 21.00 -11.20
CA VAL A 270 -9.82 20.32 -10.39
C VAL A 270 -9.56 20.61 -8.91
N THR A 271 -10.56 21.16 -8.22
CA THR A 271 -10.52 21.36 -6.76
C THR A 271 -10.51 20.00 -6.06
N ASN A 272 -9.40 19.67 -5.41
CA ASN A 272 -9.24 18.38 -4.73
C ASN A 272 -10.00 18.36 -3.39
N GLU A 273 -11.26 17.95 -3.43
CA GLU A 273 -12.01 17.62 -2.23
C GLU A 273 -11.58 16.25 -1.71
N TRP A 274 -10.65 16.23 -0.76
CA TRP A 274 -10.31 14.98 -0.08
C TRP A 274 -11.57 14.42 0.61
N ARG A 275 -11.63 13.09 0.75
CA ARG A 275 -12.69 12.40 1.47
C ARG A 275 -12.06 11.58 2.58
N ILE A 276 -12.57 11.71 3.81
CA ILE A 276 -11.96 11.08 4.99
C ILE A 276 -11.93 9.56 4.90
N GLY A 277 -13.02 8.94 4.47
CA GLY A 277 -13.07 7.48 4.44
C GLY A 277 -12.14 6.87 3.43
N TYR A 278 -12.00 7.52 2.27
CA TYR A 278 -11.04 7.12 1.24
C TYR A 278 -9.62 7.34 1.74
N TYR A 279 -9.31 8.53 2.26
CA TYR A 279 -7.99 8.83 2.79
C TYR A 279 -7.57 7.87 3.90
N ILE A 280 -8.41 7.66 4.92
CA ILE A 280 -8.07 6.74 6.02
C ILE A 280 -7.91 5.33 5.50
N SER A 281 -8.84 4.83 4.67
CA SER A 281 -8.74 3.47 4.14
C SER A 281 -7.45 3.30 3.34
N PHE A 282 -7.15 4.26 2.46
CA PHE A 282 -5.92 4.32 1.69
C PHE A 282 -4.69 4.34 2.59
N ALA A 283 -4.54 5.34 3.44
CA ALA A 283 -3.35 5.52 4.29
C ALA A 283 -3.10 4.33 5.21
N THR A 284 -4.17 3.77 5.78
CA THR A 284 -4.08 2.64 6.71
C THR A 284 -3.68 1.35 5.98
N GLN A 285 -4.32 1.04 4.85
CA GLN A 285 -3.98 -0.13 4.02
C GLN A 285 -2.58 -0.01 3.43
N PHE A 286 -2.25 1.17 2.88
CA PHE A 286 -0.96 1.46 2.27
C PHE A 286 0.19 1.31 3.28
N THR A 287 0.03 1.86 4.48
CA THR A 287 1.01 1.72 5.57
C THR A 287 1.23 0.26 5.96
N LEU A 288 0.14 -0.52 6.06
CA LEU A 288 0.23 -1.95 6.39
C LEU A 288 0.95 -2.74 5.30
N ILE A 289 0.61 -2.51 4.03
CA ILE A 289 1.25 -3.18 2.90
C ILE A 289 2.75 -2.91 2.92
N PHE A 290 3.18 -1.66 3.11
CA PHE A 290 4.60 -1.35 3.21
C PHE A 290 5.30 -2.07 4.37
N GLY A 291 4.67 -2.14 5.54
CA GLY A 291 5.18 -2.94 6.65
C GLY A 291 5.38 -4.41 6.26
N LEU A 292 4.38 -5.02 5.64
CA LEU A 292 4.44 -6.41 5.17
C LEU A 292 5.45 -6.61 4.04
N SER A 293 5.58 -5.67 3.12
CA SER A 293 6.57 -5.70 2.04
C SER A 293 7.99 -5.68 2.57
N PHE A 294 8.22 -5.02 3.71
CA PHE A 294 9.52 -5.04 4.40
C PHE A 294 9.82 -6.38 5.06
N GLU A 295 8.88 -7.34 5.12
CA GLU A 295 9.20 -8.71 5.54
C GLU A 295 9.83 -9.55 4.43
N LEU A 296 9.84 -9.06 3.18
CA LEU A 296 10.41 -9.77 2.04
C LEU A 296 11.83 -10.31 2.32
N PRO A 297 12.77 -9.53 2.91
CA PRO A 297 14.09 -10.07 3.24
C PRO A 297 14.08 -11.22 4.25
N VAL A 298 13.20 -11.18 5.23
CA VAL A 298 13.09 -12.26 6.23
C VAL A 298 12.57 -13.53 5.57
N VAL A 299 11.53 -13.40 4.74
CA VAL A 299 10.95 -14.53 4.00
C VAL A 299 11.97 -15.13 3.05
N VAL A 300 12.63 -14.32 2.23
CA VAL A 300 13.64 -14.77 1.26
C VAL A 300 14.83 -15.42 1.96
N MET A 301 15.38 -14.81 3.02
CA MET A 301 16.49 -15.41 3.77
C MET A 301 16.09 -16.70 4.49
N THR A 302 14.82 -16.83 4.89
CA THR A 302 14.30 -18.10 5.42
C THR A 302 14.26 -19.17 4.34
N MET A 303 13.80 -18.85 3.12
CA MET A 303 13.84 -19.77 1.98
C MET A 303 15.27 -20.17 1.59
N VAL A 304 16.23 -19.22 1.66
CA VAL A 304 17.65 -19.51 1.41
C VAL A 304 18.19 -20.50 2.44
N LYS A 305 17.90 -20.30 3.72
CA LYS A 305 18.33 -21.24 4.79
C LYS A 305 17.68 -22.61 4.69
N LEU A 306 16.47 -22.70 4.16
CA LEU A 306 15.79 -23.97 3.90
C LEU A 306 16.35 -24.69 2.66
N GLY A 307 17.24 -24.06 1.90
CA GLY A 307 17.80 -24.62 0.66
C GLY A 307 16.83 -24.59 -0.53
N ILE A 308 15.66 -23.95 -0.40
CA ILE A 308 14.68 -23.77 -1.49
C ILE A 308 15.22 -22.78 -2.53
N LEU A 309 15.99 -21.80 -2.07
CA LEU A 309 16.51 -20.72 -2.89
C LEU A 309 18.02 -20.58 -2.69
N ASN A 310 18.78 -20.42 -3.77
CA ASN A 310 20.22 -20.16 -3.71
C ASN A 310 20.58 -18.87 -4.45
N TYR A 311 21.81 -18.39 -4.27
CA TYR A 311 22.28 -17.15 -4.89
C TYR A 311 22.19 -17.21 -6.43
N GLU A 312 22.53 -18.33 -7.05
CA GLU A 312 22.51 -18.51 -8.50
C GLU A 312 21.10 -18.41 -9.08
N ILE A 313 20.13 -19.08 -8.47
CA ILE A 313 18.72 -19.02 -8.87
C ILE A 313 18.26 -17.57 -8.76
N MET A 314 18.52 -16.90 -7.64
CA MET A 314 18.09 -15.50 -7.45
C MET A 314 18.72 -14.54 -8.45
N LYS A 315 20.01 -14.73 -8.77
CA LYS A 315 20.74 -13.92 -9.74
C LYS A 315 20.22 -14.15 -11.16
N ASN A 316 20.02 -15.41 -11.55
CA ASN A 316 19.60 -15.77 -12.91
C ASN A 316 18.11 -15.45 -13.15
N THR A 317 17.28 -15.50 -12.11
CA THR A 317 15.84 -15.19 -12.19
C THR A 317 15.50 -13.76 -11.78
N ARG A 318 16.49 -12.86 -11.71
CA ARG A 318 16.32 -11.47 -11.26
C ARG A 318 15.23 -10.70 -12.00
N SER A 319 15.18 -10.81 -13.33
CA SER A 319 14.15 -10.15 -14.16
C SER A 319 12.74 -10.66 -13.84
N TYR A 320 12.57 -11.97 -13.66
CA TYR A 320 11.30 -12.59 -13.28
C TYR A 320 10.87 -12.17 -11.87
N ALA A 321 11.81 -12.07 -10.93
CA ALA A 321 11.52 -11.60 -9.57
C ALA A 321 11.06 -10.12 -9.56
N ILE A 322 11.71 -9.25 -10.34
CA ILE A 322 11.28 -7.84 -10.49
C ILE A 322 9.87 -7.78 -11.08
N LEU A 323 9.58 -8.55 -12.13
CA LEU A 323 8.24 -8.61 -12.72
C LEU A 323 7.21 -9.11 -11.71
N ALA A 324 7.52 -10.17 -10.96
CA ALA A 324 6.64 -10.70 -9.92
C ALA A 324 6.38 -9.66 -8.81
N ILE A 325 7.40 -8.92 -8.38
CA ILE A 325 7.25 -7.84 -7.40
C ILE A 325 6.33 -6.74 -7.93
N VAL A 326 6.50 -6.31 -9.19
CA VAL A 326 5.64 -5.28 -9.80
C VAL A 326 4.20 -5.77 -9.94
N VAL A 327 3.99 -7.04 -10.34
CA VAL A 327 2.65 -7.63 -10.44
C VAL A 327 1.98 -7.73 -9.07
N ILE A 328 2.71 -8.21 -8.07
CA ILE A 328 2.22 -8.29 -6.68
C ILE A 328 1.89 -6.88 -6.17
N ALA A 329 2.79 -5.91 -6.41
CA ALA A 329 2.56 -4.50 -6.07
C ALA A 329 1.28 -3.98 -6.75
N ALA A 330 1.06 -4.26 -8.03
CA ALA A 330 -0.14 -3.82 -8.74
C ALA A 330 -1.44 -4.42 -8.16
N ILE A 331 -1.39 -5.67 -7.69
CA ILE A 331 -2.56 -6.34 -7.08
C ILE A 331 -2.87 -5.77 -5.70
N ILE A 332 -1.84 -5.50 -4.89
CA ILE A 332 -2.02 -5.05 -3.49
C ILE A 332 -2.22 -3.55 -3.37
N THR A 333 -1.69 -2.75 -4.31
CA THR A 333 -1.75 -1.28 -4.24
C THR A 333 -3.22 -0.83 -4.25
N PRO A 334 -3.66 -0.05 -3.25
CA PRO A 334 -5.06 0.37 -3.15
C PRO A 334 -5.48 1.35 -4.26
N THR A 335 -4.52 2.02 -4.89
CA THR A 335 -4.72 2.98 -5.98
C THR A 335 -4.08 2.43 -7.26
N PRO A 336 -4.84 2.22 -8.34
CA PRO A 336 -4.32 1.64 -9.59
C PRO A 336 -3.62 2.70 -10.46
N ASP A 337 -2.74 3.52 -9.86
CA ASP A 337 -1.98 4.55 -10.56
C ASP A 337 -0.48 4.19 -10.63
N ALA A 338 0.17 4.59 -11.72
CA ALA A 338 1.57 4.23 -11.99
C ALA A 338 2.54 4.82 -10.96
N PHE A 339 2.23 5.98 -10.36
CA PHE A 339 3.10 6.64 -9.41
C PHE A 339 3.17 5.88 -8.08
N THR A 340 2.02 5.58 -7.47
CA THR A 340 1.97 4.81 -6.22
C THR A 340 2.48 3.39 -6.42
N LEU A 341 2.22 2.78 -7.59
CA LEU A 341 2.77 1.48 -7.96
C LEU A 341 4.30 1.49 -7.94
N LEU A 342 4.94 2.45 -8.63
CA LEU A 342 6.41 2.55 -8.67
C LEU A 342 7.00 2.88 -7.30
N LEU A 343 6.30 3.73 -6.53
CA LEU A 343 6.74 4.12 -5.20
C LEU A 343 6.67 2.95 -4.19
N LEU A 344 5.79 1.97 -4.43
CA LEU A 344 5.69 0.73 -3.66
C LEU A 344 6.64 -0.36 -4.18
N ALA A 345 6.65 -0.59 -5.49
CA ALA A 345 7.49 -1.61 -6.12
C ALA A 345 8.98 -1.28 -6.02
N GLY A 346 9.37 -0.01 -6.12
CA GLY A 346 10.77 0.44 -6.06
C GLY A 346 11.48 -0.01 -4.77
N PRO A 347 10.97 0.33 -3.57
CA PRO A 347 11.50 -0.17 -2.31
C PRO A 347 11.50 -1.70 -2.20
N MET A 348 10.49 -2.39 -2.73
CA MET A 348 10.46 -3.87 -2.71
C MET A 348 11.54 -4.50 -3.59
N VAL A 349 11.75 -3.97 -4.80
CA VAL A 349 12.84 -4.39 -5.69
C VAL A 349 14.19 -4.13 -5.02
N PHE A 350 14.36 -2.95 -4.42
CA PHE A 350 15.58 -2.62 -3.67
C PHE A 350 15.83 -3.58 -2.51
N LEU A 351 14.79 -3.95 -1.74
CA LEU A 351 14.89 -4.95 -0.68
C LEU A 351 15.25 -6.33 -1.25
N TYR A 352 14.71 -6.72 -2.40
CA TYR A 352 15.08 -7.97 -3.07
C TYR A 352 16.54 -8.00 -3.52
N GLU A 353 17.10 -6.88 -4.02
CA GLU A 353 18.53 -6.78 -4.32
C GLU A 353 19.40 -6.96 -3.06
N ILE A 354 18.96 -6.40 -1.93
CA ILE A 354 19.61 -6.65 -0.64
C ILE A 354 19.57 -8.15 -0.30
N CYS A 355 18.47 -8.85 -0.61
CA CYS A 355 18.39 -10.30 -0.39
C CYS A 355 19.41 -11.07 -1.23
N ILE A 356 19.58 -10.72 -2.51
CA ILE A 356 20.60 -11.33 -3.38
C ILE A 356 21.99 -11.14 -2.76
N TRP A 357 22.28 -9.93 -2.27
CA TRP A 357 23.56 -9.62 -1.64
C TRP A 357 23.78 -10.37 -0.32
N LEU A 358 22.75 -10.49 0.51
CA LEU A 358 22.79 -11.29 1.74
C LEU A 358 22.97 -12.78 1.45
N ALA A 359 22.31 -13.32 0.42
CA ALA A 359 22.47 -14.70 -0.02
C ALA A 359 23.89 -14.97 -0.54
N TYR A 360 24.48 -14.02 -1.27
CA TYR A 360 25.88 -14.11 -1.70
C TYR A 360 26.85 -14.21 -0.51
N PHE A 361 26.70 -13.35 0.50
CA PHE A 361 27.55 -13.41 1.69
C PHE A 361 27.35 -14.68 2.50
N HIS A 362 26.11 -15.16 2.59
CA HIS A 362 25.79 -16.40 3.27
C HIS A 362 26.53 -17.58 2.63
N ARG A 363 26.44 -17.70 1.29
CA ARG A 363 27.13 -18.74 0.52
C ARG A 363 28.65 -18.62 0.60
N LYS A 364 29.19 -17.40 0.53
CA LYS A 364 30.64 -17.17 0.66
C LYS A 364 31.15 -17.71 2.00
N LYS A 365 30.43 -17.42 3.09
CA LYS A 365 30.79 -17.88 4.43
C LYS A 365 30.71 -19.40 4.58
N GLU A 366 29.71 -20.03 3.97
CA GLU A 366 29.57 -21.50 3.97
C GLU A 366 30.73 -22.15 3.23
N ARG A 367 31.08 -21.65 2.04
CA ARG A 367 32.23 -22.16 1.28
C ARG A 367 33.56 -22.01 2.03
N GLU A 368 33.77 -20.89 2.72
CA GLU A 368 34.97 -20.69 3.56
C GLU A 368 35.02 -21.70 4.72
N ALA A 369 33.88 -22.05 5.31
CA ALA A 369 33.81 -23.07 6.36
C ALA A 369 34.10 -24.47 5.80
N GLU A 370 33.54 -24.83 4.64
CA GLU A 370 33.82 -26.10 3.96
C GLU A 370 35.30 -26.24 3.60
N LEU A 371 35.93 -25.18 3.07
CA LEU A 371 37.35 -25.19 2.75
C LEU A 371 38.22 -25.37 3.99
N ALA A 372 37.88 -24.69 5.10
CA ALA A 372 38.60 -24.86 6.37
C ALA A 372 38.47 -26.30 6.93
N GLU A 373 37.28 -26.91 6.83
CA GLU A 373 37.07 -28.31 7.23
C GLU A 373 37.83 -29.28 6.33
N GLN A 374 37.89 -29.03 5.03
CA GLN A 374 38.68 -29.83 4.08
C GLN A 374 40.19 -29.71 4.35
N GLU A 375 40.69 -28.52 4.66
CA GLU A 375 42.08 -28.32 5.06
C GLU A 375 42.42 -29.06 6.35
N GLU A 376 41.55 -29.00 7.36
CA GLU A 376 41.70 -29.79 8.59
C GLU A 376 41.67 -31.29 8.34
N LEU A 377 40.77 -31.77 7.48
CA LEU A 377 40.69 -33.19 7.11
C LEU A 377 41.94 -33.64 6.34
N ARG A 378 42.40 -32.84 5.37
CA ARG A 378 43.63 -33.09 4.62
C ARG A 378 44.84 -33.15 5.54
N GLN A 379 44.96 -32.24 6.50
CA GLN A 379 46.03 -32.27 7.51
C GLN A 379 45.98 -33.54 8.38
N LYS A 380 44.78 -33.99 8.78
CA LYS A 380 44.61 -35.25 9.53
C LYS A 380 45.01 -36.48 8.71
N LEU A 381 44.68 -36.51 7.42
CA LEU A 381 45.07 -37.60 6.51
C LEU A 381 46.59 -37.63 6.28
N LEU A 382 47.24 -36.48 6.13
CA LEU A 382 48.69 -36.37 5.97
C LEU A 382 49.47 -36.71 7.25
N ALA A 383 48.86 -36.53 8.43
CA ALA A 383 49.46 -36.86 9.71
C ALA A 383 49.25 -38.32 10.14
N ALA A 384 48.43 -39.09 9.42
CA ALA A 384 48.22 -40.51 9.69
C ALA A 384 49.47 -41.32 9.28
N PRO A 385 49.92 -42.30 10.10
CA PRO A 385 51.05 -43.16 9.73
C PRO A 385 50.75 -43.92 8.42
N PRO A 386 51.76 -44.21 7.58
CA PRO A 386 51.53 -45.02 6.39
C PRO A 386 50.96 -46.38 6.81
N LEU A 387 49.89 -46.82 6.14
CA LEU A 387 49.44 -48.21 6.20
C LEU A 387 50.55 -49.09 5.61
N THR A 388 51.48 -49.52 6.45
CA THR A 388 52.45 -50.55 6.09
C THR A 388 51.67 -51.84 5.88
N ALA A 389 51.56 -52.23 4.62
CA ALA A 389 51.12 -53.56 4.22
C ALA A 389 52.03 -54.60 4.88
N ALA A 390 51.51 -55.28 5.90
CA ALA A 390 52.05 -56.56 6.33
C ALA A 390 51.32 -57.65 5.52
N TYR A 391 51.86 -57.95 4.34
CA TYR A 391 51.61 -59.23 3.70
C TYR A 391 52.76 -60.14 4.11
N ASP A 392 52.46 -61.07 5.01
CA ASP A 392 53.35 -62.16 5.37
C ASP A 392 53.44 -63.12 4.16
N GLU A 393 54.67 -63.33 3.67
CA GLU A 393 55.03 -64.42 2.79
C GLU A 393 54.95 -65.73 3.58
N ASP A 394 54.07 -66.64 3.19
CA ASP A 394 54.26 -68.08 3.38
C ASP A 394 53.40 -68.83 2.34
N GLY A 395 54.04 -69.72 1.58
CA GLY A 395 53.46 -70.44 0.44
C GLY A 395 52.52 -71.57 0.82
N ASP A 396 51.69 -72.00 -0.15
CA ASP A 396 51.69 -73.36 -0.70
C ASP A 396 50.54 -73.56 -1.72
N ASP A 397 50.87 -74.29 -2.78
CA ASP A 397 50.08 -74.80 -3.93
C ASP A 397 48.56 -74.97 -3.77
N TYR A 398 47.78 -74.52 -4.78
CA TYR A 398 46.76 -75.34 -5.47
C TYR A 398 46.45 -74.80 -6.89
N ASP A 399 46.63 -75.67 -7.88
CA ASP A 399 46.15 -75.58 -9.27
C ASP A 399 44.63 -75.47 -9.38
N SER A 400 44.13 -74.64 -10.32
CA SER A 400 43.13 -75.02 -11.34
C SER A 400 42.53 -73.80 -12.05
N ASP A 401 42.90 -73.66 -13.33
CA ASP A 401 42.14 -73.19 -14.49
C ASP A 401 40.82 -72.43 -14.29
N SER A 402 40.72 -71.18 -14.78
CA SER A 402 39.70 -70.77 -15.76
C SER A 402 39.94 -69.35 -16.33
N ASP A 403 39.80 -69.28 -17.65
CA ASP A 403 39.91 -68.19 -18.64
C ASP A 403 39.38 -66.78 -18.30
N GLY A 404 40.09 -65.75 -18.82
CA GLY A 404 39.52 -64.43 -19.13
C GLY A 404 40.56 -63.29 -19.26
N PRO A 405 40.67 -62.57 -20.41
CA PRO A 405 41.86 -61.82 -20.77
C PRO A 405 41.94 -60.38 -20.20
N SER A 406 43.20 -59.93 -20.13
CA SER A 406 43.74 -58.68 -19.61
C SER A 406 43.23 -57.38 -20.25
N TYR A 407 43.12 -56.33 -19.44
CA TYR A 407 43.37 -54.96 -19.90
C TYR A 407 44.46 -54.28 -19.05
N SER A 408 45.32 -53.61 -19.80
CA SER A 408 46.56 -52.92 -19.44
C SER A 408 46.35 -51.78 -18.45
N HIS A 409 47.33 -51.63 -17.57
CA HIS A 409 47.62 -50.43 -16.79
C HIS A 409 48.17 -49.35 -17.72
N ASP A 410 47.78 -48.09 -17.55
CA ASP A 410 48.58 -46.91 -17.95
C ASP A 410 48.24 -45.74 -17.00
N ASP A 411 49.18 -45.50 -16.09
CA ASP A 411 49.72 -44.23 -15.57
C ASP A 411 48.79 -43.03 -15.27
N TYR A 412 48.65 -42.75 -13.96
CA TYR A 412 48.27 -41.43 -13.46
C TYR A 412 49.47 -40.47 -13.52
N PHE A 413 49.32 -39.38 -14.28
CA PHE A 413 50.22 -38.24 -14.29
C PHE A 413 49.84 -37.26 -13.16
N ASP A 414 50.84 -36.90 -12.35
CA ASP A 414 50.83 -35.69 -11.51
C ASP A 414 50.66 -34.44 -12.38
N HIS A 415 49.80 -33.50 -11.94
CA HIS A 415 49.91 -32.11 -12.36
C HIS A 415 49.73 -31.17 -11.15
N ASP A 416 50.85 -30.58 -10.75
CA ASP A 416 50.92 -29.28 -10.10
C ASP A 416 50.19 -28.22 -10.94
N GLY A 417 49.76 -27.16 -10.27
CA GLY A 417 48.76 -26.22 -10.76
C GLY A 417 49.11 -25.45 -12.03
N ASP A 418 48.06 -25.12 -12.77
CA ASP A 418 47.89 -23.92 -13.58
C ASP A 418 46.37 -23.67 -13.78
N GLU A 419 46.02 -22.43 -14.10
CA GLU A 419 44.66 -21.86 -14.22
C GLU A 419 43.66 -22.76 -14.98
N ILE A 420 42.46 -22.96 -14.41
CA ILE A 420 41.34 -23.63 -15.09
C ILE A 420 40.53 -22.57 -15.86
N ASP A 421 40.54 -22.71 -17.19
CA ASP A 421 39.70 -21.94 -18.11
C ASP A 421 38.23 -22.40 -18.03
N VAL A 422 37.32 -21.45 -17.88
CA VAL A 422 35.90 -21.68 -17.52
C VAL A 422 35.09 -22.24 -18.70
N ASP A 423 35.65 -22.19 -19.91
CA ASP A 423 34.98 -22.63 -21.13
C ASP A 423 35.00 -24.16 -21.34
N GLU A 424 35.99 -24.88 -20.80
CA GLU A 424 36.10 -26.34 -20.97
C GLU A 424 35.16 -27.11 -20.03
N GLN A 425 34.82 -26.54 -18.86
CA GLN A 425 33.82 -27.11 -17.95
C GLN A 425 32.39 -26.99 -18.48
N MET A 426 32.11 -25.99 -19.34
CA MET A 426 30.81 -25.79 -19.99
C MET A 426 30.53 -26.81 -21.10
N GLU A 427 31.55 -27.32 -21.79
CA GLU A 427 31.36 -28.37 -22.81
C GLU A 427 31.04 -29.74 -22.20
N ILE A 428 31.60 -30.06 -21.03
CA ILE A 428 31.32 -31.32 -20.33
C ILE A 428 29.87 -31.34 -19.81
N TYR A 429 29.36 -30.21 -19.29
CA TYR A 429 27.96 -30.06 -18.89
C TYR A 429 26.98 -30.06 -20.07
N ARG A 430 27.37 -29.52 -21.24
CA ARG A 430 26.55 -29.53 -22.46
C ARG A 430 26.41 -30.94 -23.04
N ARG A 431 27.47 -31.74 -23.00
CA ARG A 431 27.53 -33.10 -23.55
C ARG A 431 26.72 -34.14 -22.77
N GLU A 432 26.45 -33.91 -21.48
CA GLU A 432 25.62 -34.83 -20.66
C GLU A 432 24.10 -34.56 -20.77
N HIS A 433 23.67 -33.40 -21.30
CA HIS A 433 22.26 -33.00 -21.34
C HIS A 433 21.59 -33.10 -22.72
N GLU A 434 22.27 -33.62 -23.74
CA GLU A 434 21.77 -33.67 -25.13
C GLU A 434 20.94 -34.92 -25.48
N HIS A 435 20.69 -35.84 -24.53
CA HIS A 435 20.06 -37.14 -24.83
C HIS A 435 18.68 -37.41 -24.18
N LEU A 436 17.90 -36.38 -23.84
CA LEU A 436 16.59 -36.57 -23.20
C LEU A 436 15.37 -36.29 -24.09
N PHE A 437 15.57 -35.94 -25.37
CA PHE A 437 14.48 -35.86 -26.34
C PHE A 437 15.03 -36.26 -27.71
N ASP A 438 14.84 -37.53 -28.09
CA ASP A 438 14.52 -37.89 -29.46
C ASP A 438 14.01 -39.34 -29.52
N HIS A 439 12.83 -39.50 -30.12
CA HIS A 439 12.34 -40.76 -30.67
C HIS A 439 11.56 -40.43 -31.95
N ASP A 440 12.25 -40.67 -33.07
CA ASP A 440 11.86 -41.26 -34.37
C ASP A 440 10.80 -40.60 -35.27
N GLU A 441 11.31 -39.99 -36.35
CA GLU A 441 11.19 -40.36 -37.79
C GLU A 441 9.91 -41.06 -38.30
N ASP A 442 9.32 -40.57 -39.41
CA ASP A 442 9.63 -41.11 -40.75
C ASP A 442 9.01 -40.27 -41.90
N GLU A 443 9.69 -40.29 -43.04
CA GLU A 443 9.57 -39.46 -44.24
C GLU A 443 8.43 -39.82 -45.21
N GLY A 444 8.12 -38.89 -46.13
CA GLY A 444 7.35 -39.16 -47.34
C GLY A 444 7.05 -37.91 -48.18
N ASP A 445 8.00 -37.49 -49.01
CA ASP A 445 7.82 -36.51 -50.09
C ASP A 445 6.86 -37.03 -51.17
N GLU A 446 5.96 -36.17 -51.70
CA GLU A 446 5.61 -36.15 -53.12
C GLU A 446 4.88 -34.83 -53.50
N GLU A 447 5.38 -34.19 -54.57
CA GLU A 447 4.83 -33.02 -55.25
C GLU A 447 3.51 -33.36 -55.96
N ASP A 448 2.46 -32.52 -55.89
CA ASP A 448 1.64 -32.18 -57.08
C ASP A 448 0.71 -30.97 -56.84
N ASN A 449 0.53 -30.23 -57.92
CA ASN A 449 -0.16 -28.98 -58.13
C ASN A 449 -1.60 -29.23 -58.61
N GLY A 450 -2.61 -28.55 -58.05
CA GLY A 450 -3.93 -28.53 -58.71
C GLY A 450 -5.15 -28.15 -57.85
N THR A 451 -5.57 -26.90 -58.01
CA THR A 451 -6.95 -26.44 -58.31
C THR A 451 -8.16 -27.17 -57.72
N TYR A 452 -8.99 -26.47 -56.92
CA TYR A 452 -10.38 -26.05 -57.22
C TYR A 452 -11.16 -25.72 -55.92
N ASP A 453 -11.57 -24.46 -55.80
CA ASP A 453 -12.98 -24.00 -55.76
C ASP A 453 -13.93 -24.59 -54.71
N PHE A 454 -14.47 -23.73 -53.83
CA PHE A 454 -15.90 -23.38 -53.83
C PHE A 454 -16.19 -22.20 -52.87
N GLY A 455 -16.65 -21.09 -53.47
CA GLY A 455 -17.96 -20.50 -53.18
C GLY A 455 -18.12 -19.55 -51.98
N ASP A 456 -18.11 -18.26 -52.32
CA ASP A 456 -18.80 -17.18 -51.59
C ASP A 456 -20.31 -17.46 -51.43
N ASP A 457 -20.89 -16.98 -50.33
CA ASP A 457 -22.21 -16.33 -50.36
C ASP A 457 -22.34 -15.32 -49.20
N GLU A 458 -22.94 -14.19 -49.56
CA GLU A 458 -22.96 -12.86 -48.94
C GLU A 458 -23.91 -12.68 -47.74
N LEU A 459 -23.49 -11.75 -46.86
CA LEU A 459 -24.22 -10.59 -46.26
C LEU A 459 -25.59 -10.79 -45.58
N ASP A 460 -25.70 -10.34 -44.32
CA ASP A 460 -26.36 -9.04 -44.04
C ASP A 460 -26.26 -8.60 -42.56
N ASP A 461 -26.29 -7.28 -42.42
CA ASP A 461 -26.12 -6.39 -41.26
C ASP A 461 -27.07 -6.63 -40.06
N GLU A 462 -26.62 -6.27 -38.85
CA GLU A 462 -27.21 -5.14 -38.09
C GLU A 462 -26.46 -4.83 -36.78
N HIS A 463 -25.98 -3.59 -36.70
CA HIS A 463 -25.58 -2.90 -35.47
C HIS A 463 -26.78 -2.67 -34.55
N THR A 464 -26.57 -2.73 -33.23
CA THR A 464 -27.52 -2.17 -32.26
C THR A 464 -26.79 -1.29 -31.24
N GLU A 465 -26.69 0.00 -31.55
CA GLU A 465 -26.68 1.07 -30.56
C GLU A 465 -28.13 1.34 -30.13
N VAL A 466 -28.38 1.51 -28.84
CA VAL A 466 -29.70 1.90 -28.32
C VAL A 466 -29.58 3.27 -27.68
N ASP A 467 -30.02 4.28 -28.43
CA ASP A 467 -30.30 5.64 -27.99
C ASP A 467 -31.78 5.74 -27.57
N TYR A 468 -32.06 6.37 -26.45
CA TYR A 468 -33.42 6.56 -25.93
C TYR A 468 -33.76 8.06 -25.93
N THR A 469 -34.38 8.53 -27.00
CA THR A 469 -35.20 9.75 -26.98
C THR A 469 -36.58 9.48 -27.58
N GLU A 470 -37.58 9.52 -26.69
CA GLU A 470 -38.78 10.35 -26.81
C GLU A 470 -39.77 10.08 -27.98
N SER A 471 -40.92 9.49 -27.64
CA SER A 471 -42.26 10.03 -27.98
C SER A 471 -43.36 9.03 -27.64
N TYR A 472 -44.34 9.41 -26.81
CA TYR A 472 -45.70 8.90 -26.96
C TYR A 472 -46.71 9.95 -26.48
N ARG A 473 -47.67 10.24 -27.38
CA ARG A 473 -48.83 11.12 -27.21
C ARG A 473 -49.99 10.31 -26.58
N PRO A 474 -51.04 10.96 -26.06
CA PRO A 474 -52.02 10.40 -25.14
C PRO A 474 -53.19 9.72 -25.86
N GLU A 475 -53.86 8.80 -25.16
CA GLU A 475 -55.23 8.40 -25.45
C GLU A 475 -56.08 8.64 -24.20
N ASP A 476 -57.08 9.51 -24.35
CA ASP A 476 -58.23 9.69 -23.47
C ASP A 476 -59.31 8.66 -23.86
N SER A 477 -59.99 8.07 -22.87
CA SER A 477 -61.47 8.05 -22.75
C SER A 477 -61.94 7.06 -21.66
N ASP A 478 -62.64 7.62 -20.65
CA ASP A 478 -63.94 7.20 -20.07
C ASP A 478 -64.09 5.75 -19.54
N GLU A 479 -64.71 5.43 -18.39
CA GLU A 479 -65.81 6.06 -17.66
C GLU A 479 -66.01 5.36 -16.27
N SER A 480 -66.49 6.14 -15.28
CA SER A 480 -67.36 5.81 -14.12
C SER A 480 -67.07 4.64 -13.14
N GLU A 481 -66.95 4.97 -11.84
CA GLU A 481 -67.98 4.67 -10.81
C GLU A 481 -67.69 5.43 -9.50
N ALA A 482 -68.77 5.91 -8.87
CA ALA A 482 -68.80 6.73 -7.66
C ALA A 482 -68.96 5.86 -6.39
N ASP A 483 -68.56 6.40 -5.23
CA ASP A 483 -69.40 6.50 -4.02
C ASP A 483 -68.60 7.13 -2.85
N ASP A 484 -68.97 8.37 -2.54
CA ASP A 484 -69.22 9.05 -1.25
C ASP A 484 -68.55 8.59 0.06
N ILE A 485 -68.07 9.56 0.86
CA ILE A 485 -68.69 9.97 2.15
C ILE A 485 -67.85 11.05 2.91
N ASP A 486 -68.50 12.21 3.03
CA ASP A 486 -68.65 13.16 4.15
C ASP A 486 -67.51 14.06 4.69
N ASP A 487 -67.60 15.34 4.28
CA ASP A 487 -67.29 16.54 5.05
C ASP A 487 -68.61 17.13 5.60
N ASP A 488 -68.68 17.42 6.91
CA ASP A 488 -69.79 18.16 7.55
C ASP A 488 -69.24 19.48 8.15
N ASP A 489 -69.63 20.60 7.52
CA ASP A 489 -70.38 21.76 8.05
C ASP A 489 -70.11 22.28 9.49
N ASP A 490 -69.88 23.60 9.64
CA ASP A 490 -70.96 24.60 9.65
C ASP A 490 -70.47 26.03 10.03
N ASP A 491 -71.03 27.02 9.32
CA ASP A 491 -70.98 28.46 9.55
C ASP A 491 -71.96 28.86 10.69
N ASP A 492 -71.60 29.82 11.55
CA ASP A 492 -72.64 30.67 12.17
C ASP A 492 -72.20 32.10 12.55
N ILE A 493 -73.16 32.99 12.37
CA ILE A 493 -73.13 34.43 12.20
C ILE A 493 -73.26 35.17 13.55
N ARG A 494 -72.54 36.30 13.76
CA ARG A 494 -73.16 37.57 14.24
C ARG A 494 -72.25 38.80 14.32
N LYS A 495 -72.80 39.88 13.75
CA LYS A 495 -72.43 41.32 13.81
C LYS A 495 -72.69 41.91 15.20
N HIS A 496 -71.93 42.93 15.63
CA HIS A 496 -72.36 44.35 15.69
C HIS A 496 -71.35 45.29 16.38
N ASP A 497 -71.32 46.54 15.86
CA ASP A 497 -71.01 47.83 16.51
C ASP A 497 -69.54 48.29 16.55
N GLY A 498 -69.14 49.49 16.10
CA GLY A 498 -69.89 50.61 15.55
C GLY A 498 -69.01 51.85 15.29
N SER A 499 -69.40 52.59 14.25
CA SER A 499 -69.16 54.02 14.00
C SER A 499 -67.74 54.48 13.60
N LYS A 500 -67.53 55.46 12.72
CA LYS A 500 -68.24 56.08 11.58
C LYS A 500 -67.34 57.27 11.21
N ASP A 501 -67.18 57.49 9.90
CA ASP A 501 -67.20 58.77 9.17
C ASP A 501 -66.30 59.93 9.70
N GLU A 502 -65.52 60.66 8.91
CA GLU A 502 -65.85 61.21 7.59
C GLU A 502 -64.60 61.95 7.05
N GLU A 503 -64.34 61.82 5.74
CA GLU A 503 -63.97 62.87 4.75
C GLU A 503 -62.83 63.90 5.05
N ARG A 504 -62.06 64.39 4.08
CA ARG A 504 -62.27 64.53 2.63
C ARG A 504 -60.93 64.85 1.95
N SER A 505 -60.90 64.43 0.69
CA SER A 505 -60.05 64.84 -0.43
C SER A 505 -59.86 66.36 -0.59
N ASP A 506 -58.69 66.74 -1.09
CA ASP A 506 -58.51 67.25 -2.47
C ASP A 506 -57.12 66.87 -3.01
#